data_AF-A0A1Z9Q3E9-F1
#
_entry.id   AF-A0A1Z9Q3E9-F1
#
_cell.length_a   1.000
_cell.length_b   1.000
_cell.length_c   1.000
_cell.angle_alpha   90.00
_cell.angle_beta   90.00
_cell.angle_gamma   90.00
#
_symmetry.space_group_name_H-M   'P 1'
#
loop_
_entity.id
_entity.type
_entity.pdbx_description
1 polymer ?
#
loop_
_entity_poly.entity_id
_entity_poly.type
_entity_poly.pdbx_seq_one_letter_code
_entity_poly.pdbx_strand_id
1 'polypeptide(L)'
;MTPPIFSQFSSGGGGRAAGFGMGGPSGGSGLYDFTYASFEGNNGRSQNGPNLSQSRSGLSGGETSSWKNDTNFFSESGGRQFWTVPTDGTYRIEAHGARGGYTSRGGCYGARMRGDFVLTEGEQIRIVIGQQGQQGGHSQSGQGGAGGGGTYVTRSPHNSNGNILVVAGGGGSGAGNPWSNQAGDNASTGQCSNSGGGSGSACSGNGGGGSGTGSAGAGFFGDASQTGSCTPNSQRARSYTNGSTGGRGARCWGGPDPWGGFGGAGGGGGLSSGGGGGYSGGGAGDWSNQQRGGGGGSYNNGSNQSNSNTNRSGHGQVTIQFLG
;
A
#
# COMPACT_ATOMS: atom_id res chain seq x y z
N MET A 1 78.14 -12.18 25.37
CA MET A 1 76.81 -12.79 25.17
C MET A 1 76.94 -13.74 24.00
N THR A 2 76.72 -15.02 24.26
CA THR A 2 76.96 -16.18 23.41
C THR A 2 76.15 -16.11 22.09
N PRO A 3 76.77 -16.15 20.90
CA PRO A 3 76.19 -16.77 19.70
C PRO A 3 76.47 -18.30 19.76
N PRO A 4 75.91 -19.22 18.94
CA PRO A 4 75.54 -19.10 17.51
C PRO A 4 74.20 -19.83 17.17
N ILE A 5 73.74 -19.97 15.92
CA ILE A 5 74.03 -21.12 15.04
C ILE A 5 73.48 -20.86 13.63
N PHE A 6 74.27 -21.35 12.68
CA PHE A 6 74.20 -21.27 11.24
C PHE A 6 73.26 -22.32 10.62
N SER A 7 73.02 -22.11 9.32
CA SER A 7 72.86 -23.08 8.23
C SER A 7 71.46 -23.40 7.71
N GLN A 8 71.32 -23.04 6.44
CA GLN A 8 70.24 -23.31 5.50
C GLN A 8 70.07 -24.79 5.20
N PHE A 9 68.87 -25.20 4.76
CA PHE A 9 68.72 -26.13 3.64
C PHE A 9 67.44 -25.88 2.83
N SER A 10 67.63 -26.08 1.53
CA SER A 10 66.73 -26.04 0.37
C SER A 10 65.68 -27.15 0.36
N SER A 11 64.53 -26.91 -0.28
CA SER A 11 64.02 -27.67 -1.46
C SER A 11 62.50 -27.58 -1.60
N GLY A 12 62.03 -27.62 -2.85
CA GLY A 12 60.65 -27.33 -3.25
C GLY A 12 59.72 -28.53 -3.45
N GLY A 13 58.53 -28.20 -3.99
CA GLY A 13 57.41 -29.09 -4.28
C GLY A 13 56.21 -28.69 -3.41
N GLY A 14 55.04 -28.29 -3.89
CA GLY A 14 54.33 -28.58 -5.13
C GLY A 14 52.88 -28.85 -4.74
N GLY A 15 51.99 -27.87 -4.87
CA GLY A 15 50.60 -27.96 -4.39
C GLY A 15 49.66 -26.96 -5.04
N ARG A 16 49.44 -27.16 -6.35
CA ARG A 16 48.32 -26.71 -7.20
C ARG A 16 47.36 -25.65 -6.61
N ALA A 17 47.59 -24.38 -6.97
CA ALA A 17 46.51 -23.41 -7.07
C ALA A 17 45.70 -23.74 -8.33
N ALA A 18 44.46 -24.19 -8.14
CA ALA A 18 43.53 -24.39 -9.24
C ALA A 18 43.10 -23.02 -9.79
N GLY A 19 43.71 -22.65 -10.91
CA GLY A 19 43.03 -22.16 -12.10
C GLY A 19 42.13 -20.94 -11.97
N PHE A 20 42.69 -19.78 -12.33
CA PHE A 20 41.96 -18.71 -13.00
C PHE A 20 41.20 -19.28 -14.22
N GLY A 21 39.87 -19.26 -14.17
CA GLY A 21 39.03 -19.37 -15.35
C GLY A 21 38.70 -17.98 -15.87
N MET A 22 39.42 -17.53 -16.89
CA MET A 22 38.98 -16.44 -17.77
C MET A 22 38.11 -17.05 -18.87
N GLY A 23 36.88 -16.56 -19.06
CA GLY A 23 36.08 -16.87 -20.25
C GLY A 23 34.57 -16.75 -20.13
N GLY A 24 34.04 -15.52 -20.07
CA GLY A 24 32.63 -15.21 -20.34
C GLY A 24 32.40 -13.69 -20.16
N PRO A 25 31.78 -12.98 -21.12
CA PRO A 25 31.72 -11.52 -21.10
C PRO A 25 30.89 -11.02 -19.92
N SER A 26 31.47 -10.08 -19.17
CA SER A 26 30.88 -9.33 -18.08
C SER A 26 29.71 -8.45 -18.55
N GLY A 27 28.55 -8.62 -17.93
CA GLY A 27 27.46 -7.65 -17.90
C GLY A 27 26.87 -7.61 -16.49
N GLY A 28 27.53 -6.86 -15.59
CA GLY A 28 27.18 -6.52 -14.20
C GLY A 28 26.33 -7.49 -13.39
N SER A 29 26.93 -8.24 -12.45
CA SER A 29 26.15 -8.86 -11.36
C SER A 29 25.59 -7.74 -10.50
N GLY A 30 24.28 -7.51 -10.56
CA GLY A 30 23.60 -6.57 -9.67
C GLY A 30 23.87 -6.86 -8.18
N LEU A 31 23.40 -5.98 -7.30
CA LEU A 31 23.56 -6.08 -5.84
C LEU A 31 23.16 -7.45 -5.27
N TYR A 32 22.15 -8.10 -5.87
CA TYR A 32 21.69 -9.45 -5.54
C TYR A 32 20.83 -10.02 -6.67
N ASP A 33 20.68 -11.35 -6.72
CA ASP A 33 19.83 -12.02 -7.71
C ASP A 33 18.36 -11.65 -7.51
N PHE A 34 17.68 -11.26 -8.59
CA PHE A 34 16.29 -10.86 -8.54
C PHE A 34 15.55 -11.19 -9.84
N THR A 35 14.53 -12.03 -9.73
CA THR A 35 13.58 -12.28 -10.81
C THR A 35 12.28 -11.52 -10.55
N TYR A 36 11.70 -11.75 -9.38
CA TYR A 36 10.46 -11.10 -8.95
C TYR A 36 10.29 -11.15 -7.43
N ALA A 37 9.49 -10.21 -6.92
CA ALA A 37 9.04 -10.20 -5.53
C ALA A 37 7.59 -9.74 -5.43
N SER A 38 6.85 -10.34 -4.50
CA SER A 38 5.49 -9.96 -4.11
C SER A 38 5.49 -9.49 -2.67
N PHE A 39 4.90 -8.32 -2.43
CA PHE A 39 4.76 -7.64 -1.15
C PHE A 39 3.28 -7.65 -0.77
N GLU A 40 2.92 -8.34 0.30
CA GLU A 40 1.53 -8.46 0.77
C GLU A 40 1.30 -7.83 2.15
N GLY A 41 0.07 -7.39 2.40
CA GLY A 41 -0.35 -6.94 3.72
C GLY A 41 -0.61 -8.14 4.62
N ASN A 42 0.12 -8.23 5.74
CA ASN A 42 -0.02 -9.34 6.69
C ASN A 42 -0.16 -8.88 8.16
N ASN A 43 -0.86 -7.76 8.38
CA ASN A 43 -1.11 -7.22 9.73
C ASN A 43 -2.60 -7.09 10.06
N GLY A 44 -3.46 -7.82 9.34
CA GLY A 44 -4.91 -7.81 9.53
C GLY A 44 -5.55 -6.47 9.13
N ARG A 45 -6.80 -6.26 9.58
CA ARG A 45 -7.60 -5.06 9.24
C ARG A 45 -7.25 -3.90 10.16
N SER A 46 -6.05 -3.38 9.97
CA SER A 46 -5.45 -2.35 10.83
C SER A 46 -5.40 -0.98 10.15
N GLN A 47 -5.56 0.06 10.95
CA GLN A 47 -5.33 1.46 10.55
C GLN A 47 -3.84 1.79 10.35
N ASN A 48 -2.96 0.99 10.96
CA ASN A 48 -1.51 1.12 10.88
C ASN A 48 -0.96 0.09 9.90
N GLY A 49 0.19 0.38 9.28
CA GLY A 49 0.83 -0.54 8.36
C GLY A 49 1.56 -1.68 9.08
N PRO A 50 2.02 -2.70 8.32
CA PRO A 50 2.76 -3.82 8.88
C PRO A 50 4.11 -3.35 9.44
N ASN A 51 4.51 -3.91 10.58
CA ASN A 51 5.87 -3.74 11.08
C ASN A 51 6.87 -4.58 10.25
N LEU A 52 8.17 -4.45 10.52
CA LEU A 52 9.23 -5.16 9.78
C LEU A 52 9.02 -6.67 9.72
N SER A 53 8.65 -7.31 10.83
CA SER A 53 8.41 -8.76 10.88
C SER A 53 7.23 -9.17 10.01
N GLN A 54 6.12 -8.43 10.09
CA GLN A 54 4.93 -8.63 9.26
C GLN A 54 5.21 -8.35 7.77
N SER A 55 6.05 -7.38 7.46
CA SER A 55 6.45 -7.05 6.09
C SER A 55 7.32 -8.16 5.49
N ARG A 56 8.28 -8.69 6.26
CA ARG A 56 9.13 -9.83 5.84
C ARG A 56 8.35 -11.14 5.68
N SER A 57 7.29 -11.34 6.44
CA SER A 57 6.41 -12.51 6.30
C SER A 57 5.46 -12.40 5.11
N GLY A 58 5.08 -11.17 4.73
CA GLY A 58 4.30 -10.88 3.51
C GLY A 58 5.13 -10.85 2.23
N LEU A 59 6.45 -11.06 2.30
CA LEU A 59 7.34 -11.15 1.14
C LEU A 59 7.44 -12.58 0.62
N SER A 60 7.20 -12.74 -0.69
CA SER A 60 7.39 -13.99 -1.42
C SER A 60 7.98 -13.72 -2.81
N GLY A 61 8.61 -14.73 -3.42
CA GLY A 61 9.27 -14.60 -4.72
C GLY A 61 10.56 -15.43 -4.80
N GLY A 62 11.11 -15.57 -6.02
CA GLY A 62 12.15 -16.55 -6.35
C GLY A 62 13.37 -16.51 -5.43
N GLU A 63 13.86 -15.30 -5.14
CA GLU A 63 15.12 -15.09 -4.44
C GLU A 63 14.93 -14.34 -3.12
N THR A 64 13.69 -14.12 -2.65
CA THR A 64 13.41 -13.28 -1.47
C THR A 64 14.16 -13.67 -0.20
N SER A 65 14.49 -14.95 -0.02
CA SER A 65 15.25 -15.44 1.15
C SER A 65 16.68 -14.94 1.21
N SER A 66 17.30 -14.57 0.09
CA SER A 66 18.71 -14.13 0.03
C SER A 66 18.89 -12.67 0.47
N TRP A 67 17.88 -11.81 0.32
CA TRP A 67 18.02 -10.37 0.55
C TRP A 67 17.05 -9.76 1.57
N LYS A 68 15.87 -10.35 1.85
CA LYS A 68 14.84 -9.70 2.70
C LYS A 68 15.26 -9.42 4.15
N ASN A 69 16.32 -10.09 4.62
CA ASN A 69 16.86 -9.92 5.96
C ASN A 69 18.03 -8.92 6.03
N ASP A 70 18.60 -8.54 4.88
CA ASP A 70 19.65 -7.52 4.79
C ASP A 70 19.01 -6.12 4.80
N THR A 71 19.38 -5.30 5.77
CA THR A 71 18.83 -3.94 5.94
C THR A 71 19.25 -2.97 4.85
N ASN A 72 20.29 -3.27 4.07
CA ASN A 72 20.70 -2.50 2.91
C ASN A 72 19.76 -2.73 1.72
N PHE A 73 19.10 -3.89 1.64
CA PHE A 73 18.22 -4.27 0.53
C PHE A 73 16.75 -4.15 0.89
N PHE A 74 16.39 -4.40 2.16
CA PHE A 74 15.03 -4.30 2.63
C PHE A 74 14.93 -3.77 4.06
N SER A 75 14.14 -2.72 4.24
CA SER A 75 13.81 -2.18 5.56
C SER A 75 12.35 -1.74 5.65
N GLU A 76 11.87 -1.45 6.86
CA GLU A 76 10.51 -0.99 7.11
C GLU A 76 10.54 0.11 8.18
N SER A 77 9.74 1.16 7.97
CA SER A 77 9.51 2.19 8.98
C SER A 77 8.11 2.78 8.91
N GLY A 78 7.33 2.58 9.97
CA GLY A 78 5.98 3.14 10.15
C GLY A 78 4.96 2.65 9.12
N GLY A 79 5.00 1.36 8.79
CA GLY A 79 4.15 0.71 7.78
C GLY A 79 4.65 0.84 6.35
N ARG A 80 5.78 1.52 6.12
CA ARG A 80 6.36 1.76 4.79
C ARG A 80 7.54 0.85 4.60
N GLN A 81 7.51 0.05 3.56
CA GLN A 81 8.58 -0.85 3.18
C GLN A 81 9.49 -0.14 2.19
N PHE A 82 10.78 -0.41 2.29
CA PHE A 82 11.80 0.15 1.41
C PHE A 82 12.58 -0.99 0.78
N TRP A 83 12.64 -0.99 -0.54
CA TRP A 83 13.32 -2.00 -1.35
C TRP A 83 14.38 -1.32 -2.21
N THR A 84 15.59 -1.84 -2.19
CA THR A 84 16.72 -1.33 -2.97
C THR A 84 16.80 -2.09 -4.29
N VAL A 85 16.75 -1.37 -5.40
CA VAL A 85 16.79 -1.96 -6.75
C VAL A 85 18.11 -2.70 -6.96
N PRO A 86 18.07 -4.00 -7.35
CA PRO A 86 19.28 -4.82 -7.42
C PRO A 86 20.14 -4.52 -8.63
N THR A 87 19.58 -4.08 -9.75
CA THR A 87 20.33 -3.83 -10.98
C THR A 87 19.60 -2.82 -11.86
N ASP A 88 20.31 -2.20 -12.79
CA ASP A 88 19.71 -1.33 -13.79
C ASP A 88 18.78 -2.13 -14.71
N GLY A 89 17.65 -1.54 -15.08
CA GLY A 89 16.85 -2.03 -16.20
C GLY A 89 15.36 -1.77 -16.06
N THR A 90 14.58 -2.52 -16.83
CA THR A 90 13.12 -2.35 -16.87
C THR A 90 12.45 -3.29 -15.87
N TYR A 91 11.58 -2.73 -15.04
CA TYR A 91 10.79 -3.45 -14.06
C TYR A 91 9.30 -3.26 -14.33
N ARG A 92 8.56 -4.36 -14.33
CA ARG A 92 7.11 -4.34 -14.28
C ARG A 92 6.66 -4.26 -12.84
N ILE A 93 5.87 -3.24 -12.52
CA ILE A 93 5.27 -3.06 -11.20
C ILE A 93 3.75 -3.17 -11.34
N GLU A 94 3.16 -4.08 -10.58
CA GLU A 94 1.72 -4.26 -10.46
C GLU A 94 1.28 -4.04 -9.02
N ALA A 95 0.40 -3.06 -8.79
CA ALA A 95 -0.16 -2.75 -7.49
C ALA A 95 -1.67 -3.03 -7.46
N HIS A 96 -2.13 -3.60 -6.35
CA HIS A 96 -3.54 -3.78 -6.03
C HIS A 96 -3.88 -2.98 -4.79
N GLY A 97 -4.93 -2.17 -4.85
CA GLY A 97 -5.50 -1.48 -3.69
C GLY A 97 -6.27 -2.45 -2.80
N ALA A 98 -6.40 -2.12 -1.52
CA ALA A 98 -7.11 -3.00 -0.59
C ALA A 98 -8.63 -2.88 -0.72
N ARG A 99 -9.31 -3.95 -0.31
CA ARG A 99 -10.77 -3.99 -0.30
C ARG A 99 -11.34 -3.22 0.90
N GLY A 100 -12.51 -2.63 0.72
CA GLY A 100 -13.31 -2.14 1.83
C GLY A 100 -13.82 -3.26 2.75
N GLY A 101 -14.20 -2.85 3.95
CA GLY A 101 -14.94 -3.66 4.92
C GLY A 101 -16.25 -4.14 4.31
N TYR A 102 -16.53 -5.42 4.50
CA TYR A 102 -17.79 -6.02 4.06
C TYR A 102 -18.96 -5.53 4.92
N THR A 103 -20.09 -5.21 4.28
CA THR A 103 -21.42 -5.22 4.90
C THR A 103 -22.28 -6.31 4.24
N SER A 104 -23.57 -6.40 4.58
CA SER A 104 -24.54 -7.28 3.91
C SER A 104 -24.66 -7.01 2.39
N ARG A 105 -24.11 -5.90 1.90
CA ARG A 105 -24.06 -5.50 0.49
C ARG A 105 -22.66 -5.62 -0.13
N GLY A 106 -21.78 -6.37 0.52
CA GLY A 106 -20.39 -6.55 0.10
C GLY A 106 -19.48 -5.41 0.57
N GLY A 107 -18.20 -5.53 0.25
CA GLY A 107 -17.23 -4.45 0.37
C GLY A 107 -16.61 -4.22 -0.99
N CYS A 108 -16.20 -3.00 -1.26
CA CYS A 108 -15.84 -2.61 -2.61
C CYS A 108 -14.37 -2.91 -2.86
N TYR A 109 -14.04 -3.28 -4.07
CA TYR A 109 -12.71 -3.73 -4.44
C TYR A 109 -11.77 -2.55 -4.71
N GLY A 110 -10.49 -2.76 -4.44
CA GLY A 110 -9.43 -1.85 -4.88
C GLY A 110 -9.17 -1.96 -6.38
N ALA A 111 -8.45 -0.99 -6.92
CA ALA A 111 -8.02 -1.00 -8.31
C ALA A 111 -6.78 -1.87 -8.47
N ARG A 112 -6.52 -2.32 -9.69
CA ARG A 112 -5.24 -2.86 -10.14
C ARG A 112 -4.60 -1.86 -11.09
N MET A 113 -3.36 -1.49 -10.81
CA MET A 113 -2.55 -0.64 -11.67
C MET A 113 -1.26 -1.38 -12.01
N ARG A 114 -0.93 -1.50 -13.30
CA ARG A 114 0.31 -2.12 -13.74
C ARG A 114 0.98 -1.28 -14.81
N GLY A 115 2.28 -1.06 -14.69
CA GLY A 115 3.11 -0.40 -15.69
C GLY A 115 4.56 -0.88 -15.64
N ASP A 116 5.32 -0.51 -16.65
CA ASP A 116 6.75 -0.77 -16.75
C ASP A 116 7.55 0.50 -16.47
N PHE A 117 8.66 0.37 -15.76
CA PHE A 117 9.47 1.46 -15.23
C PHE A 117 10.95 1.15 -15.39
N VAL A 118 11.72 2.14 -15.85
CA VAL A 118 13.18 2.07 -15.76
C VAL A 118 13.58 2.45 -14.35
N LEU A 119 14.28 1.52 -13.68
CA LEU A 119 14.85 1.70 -12.35
C LEU A 119 16.37 1.58 -12.42
N THR A 120 17.05 2.24 -11.50
CA THR A 120 18.52 2.25 -11.41
C THR A 120 18.98 1.43 -10.22
N GLU A 121 20.07 0.68 -10.36
CA GLU A 121 20.72 -0.04 -9.27
C GLU A 121 20.95 0.86 -8.06
N GLY A 122 20.62 0.35 -6.87
CA GLY A 122 20.74 1.11 -5.63
C GLY A 122 19.63 2.14 -5.38
N GLU A 123 18.73 2.39 -6.34
CA GLU A 123 17.56 3.25 -6.12
C GLU A 123 16.67 2.65 -5.01
N GLN A 124 16.27 3.50 -4.06
CA GLN A 124 15.37 3.09 -2.98
C GLN A 124 13.91 3.34 -3.38
N ILE A 125 13.13 2.26 -3.48
CA ILE A 125 11.69 2.30 -3.76
C ILE A 125 10.92 2.16 -2.47
N ARG A 126 9.98 3.06 -2.22
CA ARG A 126 9.06 2.99 -1.08
C ARG A 126 7.75 2.35 -1.50
N ILE A 127 7.35 1.34 -0.75
CA ILE A 127 6.16 0.54 -0.95
C ILE A 127 5.26 0.67 0.29
N VAL A 128 4.02 1.08 0.08
CA VAL A 128 2.96 1.06 1.08
C VAL A 128 1.90 0.09 0.62
N ILE A 129 1.64 -0.93 1.42
CA ILE A 129 0.60 -1.92 1.13
C ILE A 129 -0.68 -1.52 1.86
N GLY A 130 -1.72 -1.22 1.09
CA GLY A 130 -3.04 -0.89 1.62
C GLY A 130 -3.59 -2.05 2.46
N GLN A 131 -4.25 -1.74 3.56
CA GLN A 131 -4.89 -2.73 4.41
C GLN A 131 -6.40 -2.75 4.18
N GLN A 132 -6.99 -3.93 4.35
CA GLN A 132 -8.43 -4.08 4.22
C GLN A 132 -9.14 -3.29 5.34
N GLY A 133 -10.20 -2.57 4.99
CA GLY A 133 -11.04 -1.88 5.96
C GLY A 133 -11.73 -2.82 6.94
N GLN A 134 -11.94 -2.38 8.18
CA GLN A 134 -12.70 -3.13 9.16
C GLN A 134 -14.16 -3.33 8.74
N GLN A 135 -14.70 -4.49 9.07
CA GLN A 135 -16.10 -4.84 8.80
C GLN A 135 -17.02 -4.00 9.69
N GLY A 136 -18.18 -3.62 9.13
CA GLY A 136 -19.27 -2.97 9.86
C GLY A 136 -20.48 -3.89 9.88
N GLY A 137 -21.11 -4.05 11.05
CA GLY A 137 -22.38 -4.76 11.21
C GLY A 137 -23.54 -3.83 10.95
N HIS A 138 -23.63 -3.29 9.72
CA HIS A 138 -24.58 -2.23 9.40
C HIS A 138 -26.02 -2.71 9.66
N SER A 139 -26.71 -2.06 10.60
CA SER A 139 -28.06 -2.40 11.04
C SER A 139 -28.78 -1.11 11.44
N GLN A 140 -30.02 -1.21 11.91
CA GLN A 140 -30.80 -0.04 12.34
C GLN A 140 -30.11 0.73 13.50
N SER A 141 -29.24 0.06 14.24
CA SER A 141 -28.37 0.60 15.30
C SER A 141 -26.88 0.27 15.09
N GLY A 142 -26.53 -0.22 13.89
CA GLY A 142 -25.24 -0.83 13.57
C GLY A 142 -24.46 -0.09 12.49
N GLN A 143 -23.18 -0.39 12.38
CA GLN A 143 -22.20 0.53 11.78
C GLN A 143 -21.92 0.30 10.30
N GLY A 144 -21.62 1.38 9.58
CA GLY A 144 -21.06 1.33 8.22
C GLY A 144 -19.73 0.61 8.19
N GLY A 145 -19.41 -0.07 7.09
CA GLY A 145 -18.09 -0.65 6.92
C GLY A 145 -17.05 0.45 6.64
N ALA A 146 -15.78 0.15 6.92
CA ALA A 146 -14.69 1.07 6.65
C ALA A 146 -14.12 0.89 5.24
N GLY A 147 -13.49 1.92 4.69
CA GLY A 147 -12.81 1.85 3.40
C GLY A 147 -11.53 1.01 3.43
N GLY A 148 -11.12 0.52 2.27
CA GLY A 148 -9.83 -0.11 2.03
C GLY A 148 -8.76 0.93 1.72
N GLY A 149 -7.53 0.68 2.16
CA GLY A 149 -6.41 1.58 1.91
C GLY A 149 -5.86 1.51 0.48
N GLY A 150 -5.30 2.63 0.03
CA GLY A 150 -4.51 2.66 -1.20
C GLY A 150 -3.18 1.93 -1.06
N THR A 151 -2.67 1.40 -2.16
CA THR A 151 -1.34 0.81 -2.26
C THR A 151 -0.47 1.73 -3.11
N TYR A 152 0.72 2.10 -2.61
CA TYR A 152 1.58 3.12 -3.20
C TYR A 152 2.96 2.55 -3.48
N VAL A 153 3.49 2.83 -4.66
CA VAL A 153 4.88 2.56 -5.02
C VAL A 153 5.49 3.85 -5.57
N THR A 154 6.52 4.34 -4.91
CA THR A 154 7.14 5.62 -5.23
C THR A 154 8.66 5.54 -5.13
N ARG A 155 9.34 6.40 -5.87
CA ARG A 155 10.78 6.65 -5.74
C ARG A 155 11.05 7.92 -4.95
N SER A 156 12.30 8.11 -4.54
CA SER A 156 12.72 9.33 -3.84
C SER A 156 12.45 10.59 -4.69
N PRO A 157 12.07 11.74 -4.09
CA PRO A 157 11.81 12.03 -2.67
C PRO A 157 10.43 11.61 -2.12
N HIS A 158 9.63 10.86 -2.87
CA HIS A 158 8.33 10.32 -2.42
C HIS A 158 7.29 11.37 -2.01
N ASN A 159 7.28 12.56 -2.62
CA ASN A 159 6.38 13.65 -2.21
C ASN A 159 5.82 14.50 -3.37
N SER A 160 5.98 14.04 -4.62
CA SER A 160 5.43 14.71 -5.80
C SER A 160 4.87 13.70 -6.81
N ASN A 161 4.04 14.16 -7.75
CA ASN A 161 3.49 13.30 -8.81
C ASN A 161 4.59 12.64 -9.65
N GLY A 162 5.70 13.33 -9.92
CA GLY A 162 6.80 12.79 -10.72
C GLY A 162 7.55 11.64 -10.05
N ASN A 163 7.36 11.44 -8.74
CA ASN A 163 7.98 10.36 -7.99
C ASN A 163 7.06 9.14 -7.80
N ILE A 164 5.82 9.21 -8.30
CA ILE A 164 4.88 8.12 -8.25
C ILE A 164 5.22 7.15 -9.39
N LEU A 165 5.40 5.86 -9.05
CA LEU A 165 5.42 4.79 -10.04
C LEU A 165 3.98 4.35 -10.30
N VAL A 166 3.36 3.81 -9.25
CA VAL A 166 1.94 3.41 -9.25
C VAL A 166 1.28 3.73 -7.92
N VAL A 167 0.00 4.10 -7.98
CA VAL A 167 -0.92 4.13 -6.84
C VAL A 167 -2.18 3.40 -7.24
N ALA A 168 -2.51 2.33 -6.55
CA ALA A 168 -3.76 1.61 -6.72
C ALA A 168 -4.74 2.01 -5.60
N GLY A 169 -5.84 2.67 -5.97
CA GLY A 169 -6.86 3.11 -5.03
C GLY A 169 -7.52 1.93 -4.31
N GLY A 170 -7.86 2.13 -3.04
CA GLY A 170 -8.63 1.18 -2.23
C GLY A 170 -10.14 1.36 -2.43
N GLY A 171 -10.90 0.30 -2.22
CA GLY A 171 -12.36 0.34 -2.37
C GLY A 171 -13.05 1.05 -1.21
N GLY A 172 -14.22 1.64 -1.47
CA GLY A 172 -15.12 2.12 -0.42
C GLY A 172 -15.84 0.99 0.30
N SER A 173 -16.91 1.32 1.02
CA SER A 173 -17.76 0.31 1.67
C SER A 173 -19.24 0.61 1.47
N GLY A 174 -20.05 -0.45 1.35
CA GLY A 174 -21.49 -0.35 1.22
C GLY A 174 -22.20 -0.07 2.54
N ALA A 175 -23.50 0.20 2.45
CA ALA A 175 -24.40 0.40 3.56
C ALA A 175 -25.64 -0.48 3.35
N GLY A 176 -26.03 -1.27 4.36
CA GLY A 176 -27.23 -2.10 4.32
C GLY A 176 -28.00 -2.06 5.63
N ASN A 177 -28.97 -1.17 5.78
CA ASN A 177 -29.93 -1.10 6.90
C ASN A 177 -31.35 -0.86 6.31
N PRO A 178 -32.42 -0.87 7.14
CA PRO A 178 -33.79 -0.68 6.65
C PRO A 178 -34.05 0.63 5.89
N TRP A 179 -33.18 1.64 6.01
CA TRP A 179 -33.33 2.96 5.40
C TRP A 179 -32.37 3.20 4.21
N SER A 180 -31.31 2.40 4.08
CA SER A 180 -30.32 2.52 3.02
C SER A 180 -29.72 1.16 2.68
N ASN A 181 -29.81 0.79 1.42
CA ASN A 181 -29.38 -0.52 0.93
C ASN A 181 -28.49 -0.41 -0.32
N GLN A 182 -27.37 0.29 -0.17
CA GLN A 182 -26.49 0.71 -1.25
C GLN A 182 -25.16 -0.06 -1.21
N ALA A 183 -24.74 -0.59 -2.37
CA ALA A 183 -23.34 -0.97 -2.54
C ALA A 183 -22.48 0.30 -2.48
N GLY A 184 -21.27 0.19 -1.94
CA GLY A 184 -20.28 1.26 -2.08
C GLY A 184 -19.64 1.22 -3.46
N ASP A 185 -18.68 2.11 -3.68
CA ASP A 185 -17.98 2.17 -4.96
C ASP A 185 -16.61 1.47 -4.87
N ASN A 186 -16.30 0.69 -5.91
CA ASN A 186 -14.94 0.20 -6.13
C ASN A 186 -14.01 1.40 -6.32
N ALA A 187 -12.70 1.17 -6.19
CA ALA A 187 -11.73 2.19 -6.58
C ALA A 187 -11.86 2.57 -8.06
N SER A 188 -11.38 3.76 -8.38
CA SER A 188 -11.28 4.27 -9.74
C SER A 188 -9.89 3.98 -10.30
N THR A 189 -9.80 3.54 -11.56
CA THR A 189 -8.52 3.49 -12.29
C THR A 189 -8.01 4.87 -12.71
N GLY A 190 -8.87 5.90 -12.65
CA GLY A 190 -8.51 7.29 -12.91
C GLY A 190 -8.03 8.01 -11.65
N GLN A 191 -7.45 9.19 -11.85
CA GLN A 191 -6.90 10.03 -10.78
C GLN A 191 -7.95 10.57 -9.80
N CYS A 192 -9.17 10.78 -10.26
CA CYS A 192 -10.27 11.19 -9.40
C CYS A 192 -10.87 9.97 -8.69
N SER A 193 -11.23 10.17 -7.42
CA SER A 193 -11.96 9.20 -6.60
C SER A 193 -13.46 9.24 -6.89
N ASN A 194 -14.19 8.30 -6.30
CA ASN A 194 -15.64 8.29 -6.32
C ASN A 194 -16.21 9.08 -5.13
N SER A 195 -17.34 9.75 -5.36
CA SER A 195 -18.14 10.38 -4.29
C SER A 195 -18.72 9.32 -3.36
N GLY A 196 -18.82 9.60 -2.06
CA GLY A 196 -19.58 8.78 -1.12
C GLY A 196 -20.83 9.55 -0.71
N GLY A 197 -22.00 8.94 -0.76
CA GLY A 197 -23.14 9.37 0.02
C GLY A 197 -23.69 10.82 -0.06
N GLY A 198 -23.22 11.68 -0.95
CA GLY A 198 -23.48 13.13 -0.92
C GLY A 198 -22.25 13.97 -0.55
N SER A 199 -21.18 13.34 -0.08
CA SER A 199 -19.83 13.90 0.00
C SER A 199 -19.14 13.87 -1.36
N GLY A 200 -18.48 14.97 -1.73
CA GLY A 200 -17.80 15.11 -3.02
C GLY A 200 -16.64 14.14 -3.23
N SER A 201 -16.38 13.82 -4.51
CA SER A 201 -15.13 13.18 -4.95
C SER A 201 -13.94 14.12 -4.79
N ALA A 202 -12.74 13.54 -4.79
CA ALA A 202 -11.49 14.28 -4.82
C ALA A 202 -10.68 13.97 -6.08
N CYS A 203 -9.86 14.92 -6.49
CA CYS A 203 -8.92 14.80 -7.60
C CYS A 203 -7.57 15.42 -7.19
N SER A 204 -6.56 15.27 -8.04
CA SER A 204 -5.26 15.93 -7.90
C SER A 204 -4.54 15.61 -6.58
N GLY A 205 -4.72 14.40 -6.06
CA GLY A 205 -4.02 13.95 -4.87
C GLY A 205 -4.68 14.34 -3.54
N ASN A 206 -5.87 14.95 -3.58
CA ASN A 206 -6.56 15.44 -2.38
C ASN A 206 -7.31 14.33 -1.65
N GLY A 207 -7.59 14.55 -0.35
CA GLY A 207 -8.49 13.71 0.42
C GLY A 207 -9.96 13.93 0.03
N GLY A 208 -10.78 12.90 0.23
CA GLY A 208 -12.21 12.94 -0.04
C GLY A 208 -12.96 13.84 0.93
N GLY A 209 -14.15 14.27 0.51
CA GLY A 209 -15.09 14.97 1.38
C GLY A 209 -15.81 14.00 2.31
N GLY A 210 -16.23 14.49 3.47
CA GLY A 210 -17.02 13.77 4.45
C GLY A 210 -18.18 14.62 4.95
N SER A 211 -19.30 13.95 5.22
CA SER A 211 -20.51 14.51 5.81
C SER A 211 -20.90 13.69 7.03
N GLY A 212 -21.34 14.36 8.10
CA GLY A 212 -21.86 13.67 9.28
C GLY A 212 -20.82 12.77 9.97
N THR A 213 -21.07 11.47 10.01
CA THR A 213 -20.38 10.54 10.92
C THR A 213 -19.31 9.66 10.26
N GLY A 214 -19.30 9.52 8.94
CA GLY A 214 -18.33 8.69 8.22
C GLY A 214 -17.04 9.45 7.92
N SER A 215 -15.89 8.77 7.98
CA SER A 215 -14.61 9.35 7.59
C SER A 215 -14.33 9.10 6.11
N ALA A 216 -13.84 10.13 5.42
CA ALA A 216 -13.44 10.01 4.02
C ALA A 216 -12.07 9.34 3.89
N GLY A 217 -11.74 8.88 2.70
CA GLY A 217 -10.37 8.48 2.37
C GLY A 217 -9.46 9.68 2.22
N ALA A 218 -8.18 9.51 2.51
CA ALA A 218 -7.13 10.47 2.22
C ALA A 218 -6.51 10.20 0.85
N GLY A 219 -5.92 11.24 0.27
CA GLY A 219 -5.19 11.17 -0.99
C GLY A 219 -3.68 11.03 -0.78
N PHE A 220 -2.95 11.23 -1.87
CA PHE A 220 -1.50 11.23 -1.86
C PHE A 220 -0.94 12.45 -1.12
N PHE A 221 -1.48 13.64 -1.38
CA PHE A 221 -1.04 14.90 -0.77
C PHE A 221 -1.93 15.34 0.39
N GLY A 222 -3.25 15.20 0.25
CA GLY A 222 -4.23 15.75 1.19
C GLY A 222 -4.77 14.71 2.16
N ASP A 223 -4.79 15.05 3.45
CA ASP A 223 -5.55 14.31 4.46
C ASP A 223 -7.04 14.32 4.09
N ALA A 224 -7.80 13.35 4.60
CA ALA A 224 -9.26 13.37 4.50
C ALA A 224 -9.84 14.60 5.20
N SER A 225 -11.01 15.07 4.74
CA SER A 225 -11.76 16.09 5.49
C SER A 225 -12.09 15.58 6.89
N GLN A 226 -12.19 16.50 7.86
CA GLN A 226 -12.55 16.15 9.23
C GLN A 226 -13.98 15.58 9.28
N THR A 227 -14.15 14.51 10.04
CA THR A 227 -15.44 13.92 10.40
C THR A 227 -16.26 14.85 11.31
N GLY A 228 -17.58 14.79 11.23
CA GLY A 228 -18.48 15.65 12.01
C GLY A 228 -18.34 15.50 13.53
N SER A 229 -18.69 16.60 14.22
CA SER A 229 -18.25 16.95 15.59
C SER A 229 -18.93 16.22 16.75
N CYS A 230 -19.79 15.22 16.51
CA CYS A 230 -20.54 14.58 17.61
C CYS A 230 -19.71 13.65 18.51
N THR A 231 -18.38 13.50 18.26
CA THR A 231 -17.47 12.85 19.21
C THR A 231 -16.06 13.45 19.26
N PRO A 232 -15.43 13.51 20.45
CA PRO A 232 -14.05 14.00 20.62
C PRO A 232 -12.95 13.13 19.98
N ASN A 233 -13.25 11.87 19.63
CA ASN A 233 -12.24 10.85 19.27
C ASN A 233 -12.28 10.41 17.80
N SER A 234 -13.01 11.12 16.94
CA SER A 234 -12.98 10.85 15.50
C SER A 234 -11.60 11.19 14.93
N GLN A 235 -11.11 10.38 13.99
CA GLN A 235 -9.77 10.53 13.42
C GLN A 235 -9.88 10.58 11.91
N ARG A 236 -9.43 11.67 11.29
CA ARG A 236 -9.36 11.74 9.83
C ARG A 236 -8.30 10.76 9.33
N ALA A 237 -8.56 10.15 8.18
CA ALA A 237 -7.51 9.40 7.48
C ALA A 237 -6.37 10.35 7.08
N ARG A 238 -5.14 9.86 7.21
CA ARG A 238 -3.92 10.60 6.90
C ARG A 238 -3.46 10.30 5.47
N SER A 239 -3.00 11.33 4.77
CA SER A 239 -2.48 11.20 3.40
C SER A 239 -1.24 10.30 3.34
N TYR A 240 -0.85 9.92 2.11
CA TYR A 240 0.41 9.24 1.89
C TYR A 240 1.60 10.00 2.49
N THR A 241 1.69 11.31 2.22
CA THR A 241 2.74 12.20 2.75
C THR A 241 2.64 12.44 4.26
N ASN A 242 1.51 12.11 4.88
CA ASN A 242 1.26 12.24 6.32
C ASN A 242 1.14 10.89 7.04
N GLY A 243 1.80 9.86 6.52
CA GLY A 243 1.96 8.58 7.21
C GLY A 243 0.92 7.52 6.91
N SER A 244 -0.05 7.78 6.02
CA SER A 244 -1.01 6.79 5.48
C SER A 244 -1.93 6.10 6.50
N THR A 245 -2.02 6.59 7.73
CA THR A 245 -2.87 6.00 8.77
C THR A 245 -4.35 6.05 8.37
N GLY A 246 -5.06 4.94 8.55
CA GLY A 246 -6.50 4.89 8.37
C GLY A 246 -7.26 5.72 9.41
N GLY A 247 -8.41 6.25 9.01
CA GLY A 247 -9.28 7.07 9.86
C GLY A 247 -10.27 6.25 10.69
N ARG A 248 -10.98 6.95 11.57
CA ARG A 248 -12.10 6.48 12.38
C ARG A 248 -13.28 7.41 12.19
N GLY A 249 -14.46 6.85 11.89
CA GLY A 249 -15.69 7.63 11.90
C GLY A 249 -16.05 8.15 13.29
N ALA A 250 -16.99 9.08 13.35
CA ALA A 250 -17.53 9.63 14.58
C ALA A 250 -18.57 8.70 15.20
N ARG A 251 -18.48 8.50 16.52
CA ARG A 251 -19.35 7.59 17.28
C ARG A 251 -20.62 8.28 17.77
N CYS A 252 -21.49 8.66 16.84
CA CYS A 252 -22.66 9.46 17.22
C CYS A 252 -23.87 8.58 17.60
N TRP A 253 -23.95 7.37 17.04
CA TRP A 253 -24.99 6.37 17.36
C TRP A 253 -24.43 4.95 17.18
N GLY A 254 -24.77 4.01 18.07
CA GLY A 254 -24.36 2.60 17.98
C GLY A 254 -23.05 2.22 18.70
N GLY A 255 -22.61 0.96 18.49
CA GLY A 255 -21.39 0.35 19.05
C GLY A 255 -20.05 0.88 18.46
N PRO A 256 -18.91 0.19 18.64
CA PRO A 256 -17.58 0.70 18.26
C PRO A 256 -17.43 0.92 16.74
N ASP A 257 -16.70 1.97 16.36
CA ASP A 257 -16.53 2.40 14.97
C ASP A 257 -15.41 1.62 14.26
N PRO A 258 -15.66 1.09 13.05
CA PRO A 258 -14.64 0.38 12.30
C PRO A 258 -13.61 1.34 11.73
N TRP A 259 -12.35 0.99 11.93
CA TRP A 259 -11.21 1.71 11.39
C TRP A 259 -11.02 1.46 9.90
N GLY A 260 -10.69 2.54 9.19
CA GLY A 260 -10.18 2.46 7.82
C GLY A 260 -8.87 1.71 7.79
N GLY A 261 -8.63 0.99 6.70
CA GLY A 261 -7.33 0.35 6.48
C GLY A 261 -6.21 1.38 6.30
N PHE A 262 -5.01 1.02 6.77
CA PHE A 262 -3.78 1.73 6.42
C PHE A 262 -3.63 1.85 4.91
N GLY A 263 -3.01 2.94 4.45
CA GLY A 263 -3.12 3.41 3.07
C GLY A 263 -4.12 4.57 2.92
N GLY A 264 -4.50 5.19 4.04
CA GLY A 264 -5.33 6.39 4.08
C GLY A 264 -6.82 6.15 3.90
N ALA A 265 -7.36 4.98 4.27
CA ALA A 265 -8.81 4.78 4.16
C ALA A 265 -9.57 5.43 5.31
N GLY A 266 -10.81 5.84 5.06
CA GLY A 266 -11.71 6.34 6.08
C GLY A 266 -12.40 5.22 6.86
N GLY A 267 -12.60 5.44 8.16
CA GLY A 267 -13.44 4.58 9.01
C GLY A 267 -14.93 4.80 8.80
N GLY A 268 -15.72 3.76 9.07
CA GLY A 268 -17.16 3.89 9.21
C GLY A 268 -17.51 4.56 10.55
N GLY A 269 -18.69 5.15 10.67
CA GLY A 269 -19.15 5.77 11.92
C GLY A 269 -20.65 6.00 11.91
N GLY A 270 -21.35 5.64 12.99
CA GLY A 270 -22.81 5.61 12.99
C GLY A 270 -23.36 4.81 11.80
N LEU A 271 -24.27 5.39 11.04
CA LEU A 271 -24.84 4.77 9.83
C LEU A 271 -24.01 5.02 8.56
N SER A 272 -22.87 5.70 8.64
CA SER A 272 -22.10 6.12 7.46
C SER A 272 -20.89 5.22 7.21
N SER A 273 -20.67 4.82 5.96
CA SER A 273 -19.52 4.02 5.54
C SER A 273 -18.30 4.88 5.17
N GLY A 274 -17.12 4.30 5.33
CA GLY A 274 -15.85 4.96 5.06
C GLY A 274 -15.43 4.96 3.60
N GLY A 275 -14.76 6.04 3.16
CA GLY A 275 -14.18 6.16 1.82
C GLY A 275 -12.84 5.43 1.67
N GLY A 276 -12.53 4.95 0.46
CA GLY A 276 -11.26 4.29 0.15
C GLY A 276 -10.10 5.27 0.04
N GLY A 277 -8.90 4.88 0.47
CA GLY A 277 -7.67 5.67 0.29
C GLY A 277 -7.11 5.52 -1.13
N GLY A 278 -6.19 6.38 -1.56
CA GLY A 278 -5.57 6.24 -2.88
C GLY A 278 -4.80 7.48 -3.33
N TYR A 279 -4.65 7.64 -4.65
CA TYR A 279 -4.10 8.87 -5.21
C TYR A 279 -4.99 10.04 -4.79
N SER A 280 -6.29 9.96 -5.04
CA SER A 280 -7.28 10.84 -4.41
C SER A 280 -8.15 10.02 -3.47
N GLY A 281 -8.54 10.58 -2.33
CA GLY A 281 -9.36 9.90 -1.33
C GLY A 281 -10.83 9.83 -1.72
N GLY A 282 -11.49 8.69 -1.51
CA GLY A 282 -12.92 8.51 -1.74
C GLY A 282 -13.79 9.24 -0.72
N GLY A 283 -14.96 9.70 -1.13
CA GLY A 283 -15.89 10.39 -0.23
C GLY A 283 -16.50 9.45 0.83
N ALA A 284 -16.86 10.00 1.99
CA ALA A 284 -17.58 9.26 3.03
C ALA A 284 -19.08 9.18 2.76
N GLY A 285 -19.75 8.15 3.29
CA GLY A 285 -21.21 8.11 3.33
C GLY A 285 -21.80 9.26 4.13
N ASP A 286 -23.02 9.68 3.78
CA ASP A 286 -23.82 10.61 4.57
C ASP A 286 -24.76 9.85 5.52
N TRP A 287 -25.04 10.46 6.67
CA TRP A 287 -25.83 9.84 7.72
C TRP A 287 -27.31 9.62 7.34
N SER A 288 -27.87 10.52 6.50
CA SER A 288 -29.33 10.67 6.38
C SER A 288 -29.98 9.92 5.23
N ASN A 289 -29.30 9.75 4.09
CA ASN A 289 -29.93 9.21 2.88
C ASN A 289 -29.04 8.26 2.07
N GLN A 290 -27.78 8.62 1.84
CA GLN A 290 -26.86 7.80 1.06
C GLN A 290 -25.64 7.46 1.92
N GLN A 291 -25.64 6.28 2.49
CA GLN A 291 -24.67 5.92 3.52
C GLN A 291 -23.41 5.25 2.97
N ARG A 292 -23.30 5.13 1.65
CA ARG A 292 -22.20 4.41 0.97
C ARG A 292 -20.91 5.23 0.91
N GLY A 293 -19.77 4.56 1.06
CA GLY A 293 -18.44 5.15 0.85
C GLY A 293 -17.96 5.00 -0.59
N GLY A 294 -17.31 6.05 -1.10
CA GLY A 294 -16.69 6.06 -2.42
C GLY A 294 -15.31 5.40 -2.43
N GLY A 295 -14.91 4.76 -3.53
CA GLY A 295 -13.56 4.24 -3.72
C GLY A 295 -12.53 5.31 -4.06
N GLY A 296 -11.27 5.07 -3.72
CA GLY A 296 -10.15 5.97 -3.99
C GLY A 296 -9.75 6.02 -5.47
N GLY A 297 -9.12 7.13 -5.87
CA GLY A 297 -8.50 7.29 -7.18
C GLY A 297 -7.15 6.59 -7.29
N SER A 298 -6.69 6.34 -8.51
CA SER A 298 -5.43 5.66 -8.83
C SER A 298 -4.52 6.53 -9.70
N TYR A 299 -3.25 6.14 -9.79
CA TYR A 299 -2.24 6.81 -10.61
C TYR A 299 -1.28 5.78 -11.19
N ASN A 300 -0.88 5.93 -12.45
CA ASN A 300 0.14 5.07 -13.07
C ASN A 300 0.99 5.92 -14.01
N ASN A 301 2.29 6.01 -13.70
CA ASN A 301 3.26 6.80 -14.47
C ASN A 301 4.13 5.92 -15.38
N GLY A 302 3.83 4.62 -15.48
CA GLY A 302 4.61 3.67 -16.25
C GLY A 302 4.20 3.63 -17.72
N SER A 303 5.04 3.01 -18.54
CA SER A 303 4.66 2.58 -19.89
C SER A 303 3.92 1.23 -19.84
N ASN A 304 3.43 0.75 -20.97
CA ASN A 304 2.75 -0.56 -21.09
C ASN A 304 1.62 -0.78 -20.07
N GLN A 305 0.82 0.26 -19.84
CA GLN A 305 -0.16 0.28 -18.78
C GLN A 305 -1.26 -0.78 -18.97
N SER A 306 -1.64 -1.42 -17.88
CA SER A 306 -2.79 -2.31 -17.82
C SER A 306 -3.51 -2.07 -16.49
N ASN A 307 -4.59 -1.31 -16.54
CA ASN A 307 -5.33 -0.85 -15.36
C ASN A 307 -6.74 -1.42 -15.39
N SER A 308 -7.24 -1.91 -14.26
CA SER A 308 -8.60 -2.44 -14.17
C SER A 308 -9.14 -2.36 -12.75
N ASN A 309 -10.46 -2.35 -12.63
CA ASN A 309 -11.13 -2.63 -11.37
C ASN A 309 -11.19 -4.16 -11.25
N THR A 310 -10.40 -4.73 -10.32
CA THR A 310 -10.34 -6.19 -10.13
C THR A 310 -11.17 -6.62 -8.94
N ASN A 311 -11.53 -7.90 -8.88
CA ASN A 311 -12.27 -8.47 -7.74
C ASN A 311 -11.34 -8.99 -6.64
N ARG A 312 -10.11 -8.45 -6.50
CA ARG A 312 -9.16 -8.93 -5.50
C ARG A 312 -9.72 -8.69 -4.10
N SER A 313 -9.96 -9.77 -3.37
CA SER A 313 -10.36 -9.71 -1.97
C SER A 313 -9.13 -9.60 -1.06
N GLY A 314 -9.22 -8.76 -0.02
CA GLY A 314 -8.23 -8.70 1.06
C GLY A 314 -7.39 -7.42 1.05
N HIS A 315 -6.17 -7.55 1.56
CA HIS A 315 -5.16 -6.49 1.59
C HIS A 315 -4.67 -6.16 0.18
N GLY A 316 -4.00 -5.02 0.06
CA GLY A 316 -3.26 -4.68 -1.13
C GLY A 316 -2.09 -5.63 -1.36
N GLN A 317 -1.51 -5.52 -2.54
CA GLN A 317 -0.28 -6.23 -2.92
C GLN A 317 0.49 -5.39 -3.92
N VAL A 318 1.81 -5.53 -3.91
CA VAL A 318 2.67 -5.10 -5.01
C VAL A 318 3.45 -6.29 -5.52
N THR A 319 3.50 -6.49 -6.84
CA THR A 319 4.43 -7.42 -7.48
C THR A 319 5.39 -6.62 -8.34
N ILE A 320 6.68 -6.89 -8.19
CA ILE A 320 7.77 -6.30 -8.98
C ILE A 320 8.45 -7.44 -9.72
N GLN A 321 8.62 -7.32 -11.03
CA GLN A 321 9.29 -8.29 -11.89
C GLN A 321 10.34 -7.58 -12.74
N PHE A 322 11.55 -8.14 -12.79
CA PHE A 322 12.59 -7.67 -13.70
C PHE A 322 12.35 -8.20 -15.12
N LEU A 323 12.48 -7.32 -16.12
CA LEU A 323 12.24 -7.66 -17.53
C LEU A 323 13.52 -7.65 -18.38
N GLY A 324 14.59 -7.01 -17.91
CA GLY A 324 15.83 -6.77 -18.66
C GLY A 324 16.07 -5.30 -18.99
#